data_AF-A0A954Y9I9-F1
#
_entry.id   AF-A0A954Y9I9-F1
#
_cell.length_a   1.000
_cell.length_b   1.000
_cell.length_c   1.000
_cell.angle_alpha   90.00
_cell.angle_beta   90.00
_cell.angle_gamma   90.00
#
_symmetry.space_group_name_H-M   'P 1'
#
loop_
_entity.id
_entity.type
_entity.pdbx_description
1 polymer ?
#
loop_
_entity_poly.entity_id
_entity_poly.type
_entity_poly.pdbx_seq_one_letter_code
_entity_poly.pdbx_strand_id
1 'polypeptide(L)'
;GGTIGVVDFYVGRKYPAEGCRKHSWFTRSLWPVWFSLDNVHPSADHLPYLMSRFEKVSLVENYGRLPWVPIIQPPHYRFVGKKS
;
A
#
# COMPACT_ATOMS: atom_id res chain seq x y z
N GLY A 1 -3.68 -23.88 6.20
CA GLY A 1 -4.81 -22.94 6.02
C GLY A 1 -4.97 -22.56 4.56
N GLY A 2 -5.55 -21.38 4.27
CA GLY A 2 -5.89 -20.90 2.92
C GLY A 2 -5.02 -19.74 2.39
N THR A 3 -5.34 -19.26 1.19
CA THR A 3 -4.67 -18.13 0.52
C THR A 3 -5.55 -16.89 0.54
N ILE A 4 -4.95 -15.71 0.78
CA ILE A 4 -5.62 -14.40 0.73
C ILE A 4 -4.93 -13.50 -0.30
N GLY A 5 -5.73 -12.74 -1.05
CA GLY A 5 -5.27 -11.63 -1.87
C GLY A 5 -5.80 -10.31 -1.32
N VAL A 6 -4.95 -9.30 -1.17
CA VAL A 6 -5.33 -7.96 -0.72
C VAL A 6 -4.78 -6.92 -1.70
N VAL A 7 -5.62 -5.96 -2.08
CA VAL A 7 -5.25 -4.82 -2.91
C VAL A 7 -5.77 -3.57 -2.23
N ASP A 8 -4.89 -2.60 -2.01
CA ASP A 8 -5.27 -1.38 -1.30
C ASP A 8 -4.35 -0.20 -1.69
N PHE A 9 -4.86 1.01 -1.54
CA PHE A 9 -4.05 2.23 -1.53
C PHE A 9 -3.38 2.37 -0.17
N TYR A 10 -2.12 2.78 -0.15
CA TYR A 10 -1.34 2.83 1.08
C TYR A 10 -0.23 3.86 0.99
N VAL A 11 0.32 4.28 2.11
CA VAL A 11 1.59 5.02 2.11
C VAL A 11 2.63 4.21 2.87
N GLY A 12 3.76 3.86 2.26
CA GLY A 12 4.81 3.13 2.97
C GLY A 12 5.40 3.91 4.16
N ARG A 13 5.93 3.18 5.15
CA ARG A 13 6.68 3.76 6.27
C ARG A 13 7.86 4.61 5.78
N LYS A 14 8.35 5.52 6.64
CA LYS A 14 9.56 6.33 6.34
C LYS A 14 10.78 5.46 6.02
N TYR A 15 10.90 4.36 6.76
CA TYR A 15 11.90 3.32 6.60
C TYR A 15 11.16 1.98 6.44
N PRO A 16 10.85 1.57 5.20
CA PRO A 16 10.15 0.31 4.96
C PRO A 16 11.08 -0.89 5.17
N ALA A 17 10.52 -2.09 5.33
CA ALA A 17 11.29 -3.32 5.40
C ALA A 17 12.03 -3.59 4.08
N GLU A 18 13.04 -4.46 4.12
CA GLU A 18 13.78 -4.85 2.93
C GLU A 18 12.85 -5.45 1.86
N GLY A 19 13.08 -5.08 0.60
CA GLY A 19 12.25 -5.49 -0.53
C GLY A 19 10.91 -4.76 -0.65
N CYS A 20 10.57 -3.85 0.27
CA CYS A 20 9.38 -2.99 0.15
C CYS A 20 9.73 -1.63 -0.50
N ARG A 21 8.76 -1.03 -1.19
CA ARG A 21 8.95 0.22 -1.92
C ARG A 21 9.08 1.41 -0.97
N LYS A 22 10.09 2.24 -1.19
CA LYS A 22 10.25 3.52 -0.50
C LYS A 22 9.42 4.61 -1.18
N HIS A 23 8.59 5.29 -0.40
CA HIS A 23 7.85 6.46 -0.87
C HIS A 23 8.59 7.76 -0.56
N SER A 24 8.45 8.76 -1.44
CA SER A 24 8.92 10.11 -1.17
C SER A 24 8.13 10.75 -0.02
N TRP A 25 8.69 11.78 0.62
CA TRP A 25 7.96 12.54 1.63
C TRP A 25 6.66 13.13 1.06
N PHE A 26 6.72 13.70 -0.14
CA PHE A 26 5.54 14.18 -0.87
C PHE A 26 4.44 13.12 -0.99
N THR A 27 4.79 11.90 -1.42
CA THR A 27 3.82 10.80 -1.54
C THR A 27 3.20 10.43 -0.19
N ARG A 28 4.00 10.39 0.87
CA ARG A 28 3.52 10.04 2.23
C ARG A 28 2.65 11.12 2.87
N SER A 29 2.82 12.38 2.47
CA SER A 29 2.10 13.51 3.06
C SER A 29 0.88 13.93 2.24
N LEU A 30 0.99 13.94 0.91
CA LEU A 30 -0.10 14.38 0.03
C LEU A 30 -1.27 13.39 0.04
N TRP A 31 -1.00 12.10 -0.19
CA TRP A 31 -2.07 11.13 -0.43
C TRP A 31 -3.00 10.93 0.77
N PRO A 32 -2.53 10.85 2.03
CA PRO A 32 -3.44 10.76 3.18
C PRO A 32 -4.37 11.95 3.28
N VAL A 33 -3.89 13.17 2.99
CA VAL A 33 -4.72 14.38 2.98
C VAL A 33 -5.73 14.32 1.83
N TRP A 34 -5.31 13.94 0.62
CA TRP A 34 -6.22 13.82 -0.51
C TRP A 34 -7.34 12.82 -0.24
N PHE A 35 -6.98 11.59 0.17
CA PHE A 35 -7.96 10.53 0.43
C PHE A 35 -8.88 10.84 1.62
N SER A 36 -8.42 11.63 2.60
CA SER A 36 -9.28 12.05 3.71
C SER A 36 -10.47 12.90 3.29
N LEU A 37 -10.40 13.56 2.12
CA LEU A 37 -11.54 14.30 1.55
C LEU A 37 -12.73 13.37 1.23
N ASP A 38 -12.45 12.10 0.94
CA ASP A 38 -13.43 11.04 0.69
C ASP A 38 -13.59 10.08 1.89
N ASN A 39 -13.11 10.46 3.08
CA ASN A 39 -13.06 9.62 4.29
C ASN A 39 -12.25 8.32 4.15
N VAL A 40 -11.29 8.27 3.23
CA VAL A 40 -10.37 7.14 3.04
C VAL A 40 -9.03 7.45 3.71
N HIS A 41 -8.46 6.47 4.42
CA HIS A 41 -7.27 6.66 5.25
C HIS A 41 -6.16 5.65 4.91
N PRO A 42 -5.33 5.91 3.88
CA PRO A 42 -4.21 5.05 3.53
C PRO A 42 -3.24 4.90 4.70
N SER A 43 -2.97 3.65 5.10
CA SER A 43 -2.16 3.35 6.28
C SER A 43 -0.77 2.85 5.92
N ALA A 44 0.23 3.26 6.71
CA ALA A 44 1.59 2.75 6.60
C ALA A 44 1.82 1.39 7.25
N ASP A 45 0.85 0.93 8.04
CA ASP A 45 0.97 -0.29 8.82
C ASP A 45 0.18 -1.45 8.23
N HIS A 46 -0.66 -1.21 7.22
CA HIS A 46 -1.48 -2.26 6.61
C HIS A 46 -0.63 -3.37 5.97
N LEU A 47 0.32 -3.01 5.10
CA LEU A 47 1.19 -4.00 4.47
C LEU A 47 2.12 -4.72 5.47
N PRO A 48 2.81 -4.03 6.41
CA PRO A 48 3.56 -4.70 7.48
C PRO A 48 2.69 -5.65 8.32
N TYR A 49 1.45 -5.27 8.61
CA TYR A 49 0.51 -6.12 9.33
C TYR A 49 0.25 -7.42 8.56
N LEU A 50 -0.07 -7.35 7.26
CA LEU A 50 -0.26 -8.54 6.43
C LEU A 50 0.99 -9.43 6.39
N MET A 51 2.17 -8.84 6.18
CA MET A 51 3.44 -9.57 6.16
C MET A 51 3.78 -10.24 7.50
N SER A 52 3.26 -9.72 8.62
CA SER A 52 3.45 -10.33 9.95
C SER A 52 2.50 -11.50 10.24
N ARG A 53 1.40 -11.63 9.48
CA ARG A 53 0.33 -12.61 9.75
C ARG A 53 0.28 -13.75 8.74
N PHE A 54 0.89 -13.55 7.57
CA PHE A 54 0.86 -14.51 6.47
C PHE A 54 2.26 -14.73 5.92
N GLU A 55 2.50 -15.94 5.44
CA GLU A 55 3.66 -16.20 4.59
C GLU A 55 3.45 -15.47 3.25
N LYS A 56 4.34 -14.52 2.93
CA LYS A 56 4.27 -13.74 1.70
C LYS A 56 4.55 -14.62 0.49
N VAL A 57 3.53 -14.84 -0.34
CA VAL A 57 3.65 -15.53 -1.64
C VAL A 57 4.03 -14.55 -2.74
N SER A 58 3.40 -13.37 -2.77
CA SER A 58 3.70 -12.32 -3.75
C SER A 58 3.41 -10.93 -3.17
N LEU A 59 4.24 -9.96 -3.53
CA LEU A 59 4.03 -8.55 -3.24
C LEU A 59 4.44 -7.72 -4.45
N VAL A 60 3.52 -6.90 -4.94
CA VAL A 60 3.79 -5.90 -5.97
C VAL A 60 3.34 -4.53 -5.46
N GLU A 61 4.24 -3.56 -5.47
CA GLU A 61 3.96 -2.18 -5.05
C GLU A 61 4.12 -1.24 -6.25
N ASN A 62 3.04 -0.53 -6.62
CA ASN A 62 3.07 0.36 -7.77
C ASN A 62 2.25 1.64 -7.56
N TYR A 63 2.30 2.54 -8.54
CA TYR A 63 1.46 3.72 -8.61
C TYR A 63 0.32 3.46 -9.60
N GLY A 64 -0.91 3.80 -9.20
CA GLY A 64 -2.12 3.56 -9.98
C GLY A 64 -2.66 4.86 -10.57
N ARG A 65 -3.26 4.81 -11.77
CA ARG A 65 -3.95 5.97 -12.32
C ARG A 65 -5.35 6.09 -11.71
N LEU A 66 -5.76 7.31 -11.38
CA LEU A 66 -7.15 7.63 -11.09
C LEU A 66 -7.77 8.24 -12.35
N PRO A 67 -9.01 7.87 -12.73
CA PRO A 67 -9.60 8.30 -14.00
C PRO A 67 -9.64 9.83 -14.17
N TRP A 68 -9.87 10.57 -13.09
CA TRP A 68 -9.99 12.03 -13.07
C TRP A 68 -8.73 12.77 -12.61
N VAL A 69 -7.64 12.08 -12.27
CA VAL A 69 -6.37 12.72 -11.82
C VAL A 69 -5.26 12.43 -12.83
N PRO A 70 -4.89 13.41 -13.69
CA PRO A 70 -4.00 13.14 -14.81
C PRO A 70 -2.51 13.15 -14.46
N ILE A 71 -2.09 13.87 -13.41
CA ILE A 71 -0.66 14.18 -13.17
C ILE A 71 -0.06 13.29 -12.08
N ILE A 72 -0.79 13.09 -10.97
CA ILE A 72 -0.29 12.36 -9.81
C ILE A 72 -1.03 11.03 -9.66
N GLN A 73 -0.31 10.00 -9.24
CA GLN A 73 -0.81 8.64 -9.11
C GLN A 73 -0.67 8.17 -7.66
N PRO A 74 -1.74 7.66 -7.02
CA PRO A 74 -1.62 7.12 -5.68
C PRO A 74 -0.85 5.80 -5.66
N PRO A 75 0.01 5.60 -4.66
CA PRO A 75 0.60 4.30 -4.40
C PRO A 75 -0.46 3.26 -3.98
N HIS A 76 -0.31 2.05 -4.50
CA HIS A 76 -1.08 0.87 -4.11
C HIS A 76 -0.16 -0.35 -4.02
N TYR A 77 -0.62 -1.37 -3.32
CA TYR A 77 0.02 -2.67 -3.31
C TYR A 77 -0.96 -3.78 -3.69
N ARG A 78 -0.41 -4.91 -4.12
CA ARG A 78 -1.11 -6.16 -4.33
C ARG A 78 -0.34 -7.26 -3.61
N PHE A 79 -0.92 -7.78 -2.54
CA PHE A 79 -0.33 -8.78 -1.67
C PHE A 79 -1.06 -10.10 -1.82
N VAL A 80 -0.30 -11.20 -1.91
CA VAL A 80 -0.82 -12.57 -1.81
C VAL A 80 -0.09 -13.26 -0.66
N GLY A 81 -0.86 -13.80 0.29
CA GLY A 81 -0.33 -14.48 1.47
C GLY A 81 -1.00 -15.82 1.72
N LYS A 82 -0.26 -16.75 2.32
CA LYS A 82 -0.79 -18.05 2.76
C LYS A 82 -0.81 -18.12 4.28
N LYS A 83 -1.88 -18.70 4.83
CA LYS A 83 -1.97 -19.04 6.26
C LYS A 83 -1.69 -20.53 6.41
N SER A 84 -0.65 -20.88 7.16
CA SER A 84 -0.36 -22.27 7.54
C SER A 84 -1.46 -22.83 8.44
#